data_AF-A0A7R9XYW6-F1
#
_entry.id   AF-A0A7R9XYW6-F1
#
_cell.length_a   1.000
_cell.length_b   1.000
_cell.length_c   1.000
_cell.angle_alpha   90.00
_cell.angle_beta   90.00
_cell.angle_gamma   90.00
#
_symmetry.space_group_name_H-M   'P 1'
#
loop_
_entity.id
_entity.type
_entity.pdbx_description
1 polymer ?
#
loop_
_entity_poly.entity_id
_entity_poly.type
_entity_poly.pdbx_seq_one_letter_code
_entity_poly.pdbx_strand_id
1 'polypeptide(L)'
;AEEHATALGECAAVAAERCGVEVAVAEEAVARSFGWGKKSQAFWRKERVDMPPDVGTVNAAIDFLLDGCGLTEADLPAFVEKFPEVLGCSVDDQLQVAVDTLAKSYFIPKGKFLVKTLKRKPECLGYNLDCTAIGSGACAGECNRCWVR
;
A
#
# COMPACT_ATOMS: atom_id res chain seq x y z
N ALA A 1 -19.13 -16.00 1.38
CA ALA A 1 -18.02 -16.66 2.12
C ALA A 1 -17.15 -17.48 1.17
N GLU A 2 -17.74 -18.42 0.41
CA GLU A 2 -17.02 -19.24 -0.58
C GLU A 2 -16.41 -18.41 -1.73
N GLU A 3 -17.17 -17.44 -2.26
CA GLU A 3 -16.68 -16.49 -3.29
C GLU A 3 -15.52 -15.62 -2.79
N HIS A 4 -15.56 -15.19 -1.53
CA HIS A 4 -14.51 -14.36 -0.93
C HIS A 4 -13.22 -15.16 -0.71
N ALA A 5 -13.33 -16.43 -0.29
CA ALA A 5 -12.18 -17.31 -0.13
C ALA A 5 -11.53 -17.64 -1.48
N THR A 6 -12.35 -17.83 -2.52
CA THR A 6 -11.87 -18.07 -3.90
C THR A 6 -11.13 -16.85 -4.43
N ALA A 7 -11.73 -15.66 -4.33
CA ALA A 7 -11.11 -14.40 -4.75
C ALA A 7 -9.80 -14.10 -3.99
N LEU A 8 -9.75 -14.42 -2.69
CA LEU A 8 -8.53 -14.32 -1.89
C LEU A 8 -7.44 -15.24 -2.44
N GLY A 9 -7.74 -16.51 -2.70
CA GLY A 9 -6.77 -17.48 -3.23
C GLY A 9 -6.24 -17.08 -4.61
N GLU A 10 -7.10 -16.59 -5.50
CA GLU A 10 -6.71 -16.10 -6.82
C GLU A 10 -5.79 -14.87 -6.72
N CYS A 11 -6.17 -13.87 -5.94
CA CYS A 11 -5.36 -12.67 -5.73
C CYS A 11 -4.03 -12.99 -5.04
N ALA A 12 -4.04 -13.90 -4.08
CA ALA A 12 -2.83 -14.32 -3.37
C ALA A 12 -1.87 -15.08 -4.26
N ALA A 13 -2.36 -15.95 -5.16
CA ALA A 13 -1.51 -16.63 -6.13
C ALA A 13 -0.80 -15.63 -7.06
N VAL A 14 -1.54 -14.64 -7.57
CA VAL A 14 -0.97 -13.57 -8.41
C VAL A 14 0.05 -12.74 -7.63
N ALA A 15 -0.28 -12.32 -6.40
CA ALA A 15 0.63 -11.55 -5.56
C ALA A 15 1.89 -12.34 -5.18
N ALA A 16 1.76 -13.64 -4.90
CA ALA A 16 2.89 -14.50 -4.57
C ALA A 16 3.89 -14.60 -5.73
N GLU A 17 3.39 -14.90 -6.93
CA GLU A 17 4.21 -14.99 -8.14
C GLU A 17 4.91 -13.66 -8.43
N ARG A 18 4.14 -12.56 -8.47
CA ARG A 18 4.65 -11.26 -8.90
C ARG A 18 5.53 -10.56 -7.87
N CYS A 19 5.25 -10.76 -6.58
CA CYS A 19 6.06 -10.17 -5.51
C CYS A 19 7.19 -11.08 -5.07
N GLY A 20 7.30 -12.32 -5.56
CA GLY A 20 8.34 -13.27 -5.18
C GLY A 20 8.28 -13.66 -3.70
N VAL A 21 7.07 -13.85 -3.17
CA VAL A 21 6.83 -14.25 -1.77
C VAL A 21 6.09 -15.59 -1.71
N GLU A 22 6.18 -16.27 -0.57
CA GLU A 22 5.40 -17.48 -0.32
C GLU A 22 3.90 -17.19 -0.37
N VAL A 23 3.11 -18.14 -0.87
CA VAL A 23 1.65 -17.99 -1.03
C VAL A 23 0.97 -17.62 0.28
N ALA A 24 1.37 -18.20 1.41
CA ALA A 24 0.82 -17.87 2.73
C ALA A 24 1.08 -16.40 3.12
N VAL A 25 2.24 -15.85 2.75
CA VAL A 25 2.57 -14.43 2.99
C VAL A 25 1.72 -13.54 2.09
N ALA A 26 1.54 -13.92 0.83
CA ALA A 26 0.68 -13.21 -0.10
C ALA A 26 -0.80 -13.24 0.32
N GLU A 27 -1.30 -14.36 0.82
CA GLU A 27 -2.67 -14.49 1.36
C GLU A 27 -2.88 -13.54 2.54
N GLU A 28 -1.95 -13.51 3.51
CA GLU A 28 -2.03 -12.55 4.61
C GLU A 28 -1.98 -11.10 4.10
N ALA A 29 -1.08 -10.83 3.15
CA ALA A 29 -0.92 -9.50 2.59
C ALA A 29 -2.20 -9.01 1.92
N VAL A 30 -2.76 -9.80 1.00
CA VAL A 30 -4.01 -9.49 0.29
C VAL A 30 -5.16 -9.36 1.28
N ALA A 31 -5.31 -10.26 2.26
CA ALA A 31 -6.34 -10.13 3.28
C ALA A 31 -6.24 -8.76 4.00
N ARG A 32 -5.03 -8.33 4.37
CA ARG A 32 -4.82 -7.02 4.98
C ARG A 32 -5.12 -5.86 4.04
N SER A 33 -4.90 -6.00 2.74
CA SER A 33 -5.22 -4.96 1.75
C SER A 33 -6.71 -4.70 1.57
N PHE A 34 -7.56 -5.69 1.85
CA PHE A 34 -9.00 -5.62 1.61
C PHE A 34 -9.87 -5.53 2.88
N GLY A 35 -9.27 -5.17 4.02
CA GLY A 35 -10.04 -4.92 5.24
C GLY A 35 -10.32 -6.18 6.07
N TRP A 36 -9.57 -7.27 5.88
CA TRP A 36 -9.83 -8.53 6.59
C TRP A 36 -9.12 -8.51 7.95
N GLY A 37 -9.92 -8.60 9.00
CA GLY A 37 -9.44 -8.58 10.38
C GLY A 37 -9.18 -7.19 10.97
N LYS A 38 -9.14 -7.12 12.29
CA LYS A 38 -9.21 -5.86 13.06
C LYS A 38 -8.08 -4.87 12.76
N LYS A 39 -6.85 -5.35 12.55
CA LYS A 39 -5.68 -4.50 12.27
C LYS A 39 -5.80 -3.83 10.90
N SER A 40 -6.22 -4.60 9.91
CA SER A 40 -6.49 -4.10 8.56
C SER A 40 -7.63 -3.09 8.57
N GLN A 41 -8.75 -3.40 9.21
CA GLN A 41 -9.88 -2.47 9.32
C GLN A 41 -9.49 -1.17 10.03
N ALA A 42 -8.60 -1.23 11.02
CA ALA A 42 -8.06 -0.03 11.67
C ALA A 42 -7.21 0.82 10.71
N PHE A 43 -6.34 0.22 9.90
CA PHE A 43 -5.59 0.92 8.86
C PHE A 43 -6.53 1.62 7.87
N TRP A 44 -7.55 0.91 7.40
CA TRP A 44 -8.57 1.43 6.49
C TRP A 44 -9.65 2.28 7.16
N ARG A 45 -9.49 2.66 8.44
CA ARG A 45 -10.46 3.48 9.20
C ARG A 45 -11.90 2.96 9.15
N LYS A 46 -12.06 1.65 9.01
CA LYS A 46 -13.34 0.95 8.79
C LYS A 46 -14.06 1.31 7.49
N GLU A 47 -13.41 2.00 6.56
CA GLU A 47 -13.90 2.20 5.19
C GLU A 47 -13.88 0.88 4.41
N ARG A 48 -13.02 -0.06 4.81
CA ARG A 48 -12.97 -1.43 4.28
C ARG A 48 -13.20 -2.44 5.39
N VAL A 49 -14.15 -3.34 5.17
CA VAL A 49 -14.49 -4.45 6.09
C VAL A 49 -14.76 -5.68 5.25
N ASP A 50 -13.85 -6.66 5.34
CA ASP A 50 -13.97 -7.99 4.73
C ASP A 50 -14.38 -7.96 3.23
N MET A 51 -13.87 -6.97 2.47
CA MET A 51 -14.24 -6.78 1.07
C MET A 51 -13.61 -7.87 0.20
N PRO A 52 -14.30 -8.34 -0.86
CA PRO A 52 -13.70 -9.30 -1.78
C PRO A 52 -12.46 -8.69 -2.46
N PRO A 53 -11.32 -9.39 -2.44
CA PRO A 53 -10.13 -8.97 -3.19
C PRO A 53 -10.38 -8.92 -4.69
N ASP A 54 -9.72 -7.97 -5.35
CA ASP A 54 -9.77 -7.78 -6.80
C ASP A 54 -8.37 -7.88 -7.42
N VAL A 55 -8.23 -8.81 -8.39
CA VAL A 55 -6.95 -9.08 -9.08
C VAL A 55 -6.49 -7.86 -9.89
N GLY A 56 -7.42 -7.09 -10.43
CA GLY A 56 -7.11 -5.87 -11.18
C GLY A 56 -6.40 -4.84 -10.30
N THR A 57 -6.95 -4.60 -9.11
CA THR A 57 -6.39 -3.69 -8.10
C THR A 57 -5.02 -4.15 -7.65
N VAL A 58 -4.85 -5.44 -7.34
CA VAL A 58 -3.56 -6.01 -6.92
C VAL A 58 -2.50 -5.83 -8.01
N ASN A 59 -2.82 -6.17 -9.26
CA ASN A 59 -1.88 -5.99 -10.38
C ASN A 59 -1.54 -4.52 -10.60
N ALA A 60 -2.54 -3.64 -10.62
CA ALA A 60 -2.31 -2.20 -10.82
C ALA A 60 -1.40 -1.61 -9.73
N ALA A 61 -1.56 -2.04 -8.47
CA ALA A 61 -0.68 -1.63 -7.39
C ALA A 61 0.75 -2.12 -7.59
N ILE A 62 0.95 -3.39 -7.99
CA ILE A 62 2.29 -3.96 -8.25
C ILE A 62 2.95 -3.26 -9.45
N ASP A 63 2.21 -3.05 -10.54
CA ASP A 63 2.70 -2.32 -11.72
C ASP A 63 3.11 -0.90 -11.36
N PHE A 64 2.32 -0.22 -10.53
CA PHE A 64 2.68 1.11 -10.07
C PHE A 64 3.93 1.13 -9.17
N LEU A 65 4.15 0.10 -8.35
CA LEU A 65 5.36 -0.02 -7.54
C LEU A 65 6.60 -0.22 -8.43
N LEU A 66 6.51 -1.04 -9.48
CA LEU A 66 7.61 -1.28 -10.40
C LEU A 66 7.84 -0.10 -11.33
N ASP A 67 6.84 0.28 -12.12
CA ASP A 67 6.97 1.24 -13.21
C ASP A 67 6.77 2.69 -12.73
N GLY A 68 5.79 2.91 -11.84
CA GLY A 68 5.44 4.23 -11.32
C GLY A 68 6.42 4.75 -10.26
N CYS A 69 6.93 3.85 -9.40
CA CYS A 69 7.85 4.18 -8.32
C CYS A 69 9.31 3.83 -8.59
N GLY A 70 9.59 2.94 -9.56
CA GLY A 70 10.93 2.50 -9.90
C GLY A 70 11.52 1.47 -8.93
N LEU A 71 10.69 0.73 -8.19
CA LEU A 71 11.14 -0.43 -7.43
C LEU A 71 11.49 -1.58 -8.37
N THR A 72 12.31 -2.51 -7.90
CA THR A 72 12.63 -3.73 -8.64
C THR A 72 11.86 -4.92 -8.08
N GLU A 73 11.73 -5.99 -8.85
CA GLU A 73 11.12 -7.25 -8.38
C GLU A 73 11.80 -7.77 -7.09
N ALA A 74 13.11 -7.58 -6.96
CA ALA A 74 13.87 -7.95 -5.77
C ALA A 74 13.54 -7.10 -4.53
N ASP A 75 12.92 -5.92 -4.70
CA ASP A 75 12.48 -5.08 -3.60
C ASP A 75 11.08 -5.46 -3.09
N LEU A 76 10.24 -6.05 -3.94
CA LEU A 76 8.84 -6.35 -3.62
C LEU A 76 8.64 -7.26 -2.40
N PRO A 77 9.40 -8.36 -2.19
CA PRO A 77 9.19 -9.22 -1.03
C PRO A 77 9.25 -8.46 0.30
N ALA A 78 10.34 -7.70 0.48
CA ALA A 78 10.56 -6.91 1.70
C ALA A 78 9.62 -5.69 1.79
N PHE A 79 9.12 -5.21 0.66
CA PHE A 79 8.16 -4.10 0.62
C PHE A 79 6.78 -4.56 1.10
N VAL A 80 6.26 -5.65 0.51
CA VAL A 80 4.94 -6.21 0.82
C VAL A 80 4.89 -6.76 2.25
N GLU A 81 5.97 -7.33 2.76
CA GLU A 81 6.04 -7.79 4.15
C GLU A 81 5.88 -6.62 5.14
N LYS A 82 6.47 -5.46 4.84
CA LYS A 82 6.40 -4.27 5.69
C LYS A 82 5.08 -3.53 5.54
N PHE A 83 4.57 -3.41 4.32
CA PHE A 83 3.38 -2.64 4.02
C PHE A 83 2.47 -3.37 3.01
N PRO A 84 1.80 -4.45 3.47
CA PRO A 84 0.96 -5.26 2.60
C PRO A 84 -0.28 -4.52 2.08
N GLU A 85 -0.77 -3.54 2.84
CA GLU A 85 -1.98 -2.79 2.48
C GLU A 85 -1.86 -2.06 1.14
N VAL A 86 -0.63 -1.81 0.66
CA VAL A 86 -0.35 -1.24 -0.66
C VAL A 86 -1.03 -1.97 -1.81
N LEU A 87 -1.18 -3.30 -1.72
CA LEU A 87 -1.76 -4.12 -2.80
C LEU A 87 -3.25 -3.84 -3.02
N GLY A 88 -3.90 -3.14 -2.08
CA GLY A 88 -5.30 -2.74 -2.18
C GLY A 88 -5.47 -1.25 -2.46
N CYS A 89 -4.40 -0.48 -2.56
CA CYS A 89 -4.50 0.96 -2.77
C CYS A 89 -4.89 1.26 -4.23
N SER A 90 -5.82 2.21 -4.41
CA SER A 90 -6.12 2.77 -5.74
C SER A 90 -4.90 3.51 -6.27
N VAL A 91 -4.49 3.22 -7.51
CA VAL A 91 -3.36 3.89 -8.14
C VAL A 91 -3.62 5.39 -8.27
N ASP A 92 -4.77 5.77 -8.81
CA ASP A 92 -5.08 7.17 -9.12
C ASP A 92 -5.40 7.99 -7.87
N ASP A 93 -6.20 7.43 -6.95
CA ASP A 93 -6.71 8.20 -5.80
C ASP A 93 -5.77 8.17 -4.60
N GLN A 94 -4.90 7.16 -4.51
CA GLN A 94 -4.03 6.96 -3.35
C GLN A 94 -2.56 7.00 -3.72
N LEU A 95 -2.07 6.05 -4.53
CA LEU A 95 -0.64 5.88 -4.74
C LEU A 95 -0.02 7.06 -5.50
N GLN A 96 -0.65 7.48 -6.59
CA GLN A 96 -0.17 8.60 -7.40
C GLN A 96 -0.31 9.94 -6.66
N VAL A 97 -1.38 10.12 -5.88
CA VAL A 97 -1.53 11.30 -4.99
C VAL A 97 -0.43 11.33 -3.94
N ALA A 98 -0.10 10.19 -3.32
CA ALA A 98 0.98 10.09 -2.35
C ALA A 98 2.34 10.44 -2.98
N VAL A 99 2.67 9.87 -4.15
CA VAL A 99 3.91 10.17 -4.88
C VAL A 99 4.00 11.64 -5.29
N ASP A 100 2.91 12.22 -5.76
CA ASP A 100 2.87 13.65 -6.11
C ASP A 100 3.06 14.54 -4.88
N THR A 101 2.49 14.14 -3.74
CA THR A 101 2.65 14.83 -2.46
C THR A 101 4.10 14.74 -1.98
N LEU A 102 4.74 13.56 -2.10
CA LEU A 102 6.17 13.36 -1.83
C LEU A 102 7.03 14.34 -2.62
N ALA A 103 6.74 14.50 -3.91
CA ALA A 103 7.47 15.41 -4.78
C ALA A 103 7.25 16.89 -4.42
N LYS A 104 5.98 17.30 -4.30
CA LYS A 104 5.60 18.72 -4.15
C LYS A 104 5.83 19.27 -2.75
N SER A 105 5.44 18.51 -1.72
CA SER A 105 5.43 19.01 -0.33
C SER A 105 6.70 18.66 0.44
N TYR A 106 7.44 17.65 -0.02
CA TYR A 106 8.59 17.12 0.70
C TYR A 106 9.87 17.05 -0.12
N PHE A 107 9.84 17.55 -1.36
CA PHE A 107 10.99 17.63 -2.25
C PHE A 107 11.65 16.28 -2.50
N ILE A 108 10.86 15.20 -2.55
CA ILE A 108 11.28 13.84 -2.90
C ILE A 108 10.80 13.55 -4.33
N PRO A 109 11.58 13.88 -5.37
CA PRO A 109 11.19 13.63 -6.75
C PRO A 109 11.20 12.13 -7.08
N LYS A 110 10.47 11.76 -8.13
CA LYS A 110 10.50 10.41 -8.73
C LYS A 110 11.94 10.00 -9.08
N GLY A 111 12.19 8.69 -9.12
CA GLY A 111 13.52 8.11 -9.36
C GLY A 111 14.25 7.74 -8.06
N LYS A 112 15.58 7.88 -8.04
CA LYS A 112 16.44 7.30 -6.98
C LYS A 112 16.08 7.74 -5.56
N PHE A 113 15.65 8.99 -5.37
CA PHE A 113 15.27 9.50 -4.05
C PHE A 113 13.97 8.88 -3.56
N LEU A 114 12.94 8.83 -4.41
CA LEU A 114 11.69 8.13 -4.12
C LEU A 114 11.94 6.66 -3.75
N VAL A 115 12.67 5.92 -4.58
CA VAL A 115 13.01 4.50 -4.34
C VAL A 115 13.68 4.33 -2.97
N LYS A 116 14.66 5.16 -2.63
CA LYS A 116 15.35 5.10 -1.34
C LYS A 116 14.41 5.36 -0.16
N THR A 117 13.50 6.32 -0.31
CA THR A 117 12.48 6.62 0.70
C THR A 117 11.54 5.44 0.88
N LEU A 118 10.99 4.91 -0.21
CA LEU A 118 10.05 3.79 -0.22
C LEU A 118 10.64 2.52 0.40
N LYS A 119 11.90 2.19 0.11
CA LYS A 119 12.58 1.03 0.73
C LYS A 119 12.75 1.19 2.25
N ARG A 120 12.87 2.43 2.74
CA ARG A 120 13.03 2.72 4.17
C ARG A 120 11.67 2.81 4.89
N LYS A 121 10.68 3.42 4.23
CA LYS A 121 9.38 3.80 4.77
C LYS A 121 8.29 3.62 3.70
N PRO A 122 7.85 2.38 3.44
CA PRO A 122 6.83 2.09 2.44
C PRO A 122 5.46 2.68 2.79
N GLU A 123 5.20 2.92 4.08
CA GLU A 123 3.91 3.39 4.60
C GLU A 123 3.55 4.80 4.12
N CYS A 124 4.52 5.58 3.60
CA CYS A 124 4.24 6.88 3.00
C CYS A 124 3.41 6.82 1.71
N LEU A 125 3.18 5.63 1.14
CA LEU A 125 2.20 5.46 0.06
C LEU A 125 0.77 5.24 0.57
N GLY A 126 0.60 4.91 1.86
CA GLY A 126 -0.70 4.69 2.48
C GLY A 126 -1.29 5.88 3.21
N TYR A 127 -0.49 6.91 3.52
CA TYR A 127 -0.91 8.05 4.33
C TYR A 127 -1.50 9.19 3.49
N ASN A 128 -2.79 9.13 3.16
CA ASN A 128 -3.45 10.19 2.39
C ASN A 128 -4.00 11.35 3.23
N LEU A 129 -3.71 11.37 4.53
CA LEU A 129 -4.13 12.44 5.43
C LEU A 129 -3.08 13.56 5.42
N ASP A 130 -3.50 14.83 5.37
CA ASP A 130 -2.66 15.96 5.80
C ASP A 130 -3.26 16.55 7.08
N CYS A 131 -2.68 16.20 8.23
CA CYS A 131 -3.17 16.69 9.52
C CYS A 131 -3.00 18.22 9.68
N THR A 132 -2.20 18.88 8.85
CA THR A 132 -2.05 20.34 8.90
C THR A 132 -3.14 21.07 8.13
N ALA A 133 -3.65 20.48 7.05
CA ALA A 133 -4.80 20.99 6.30
C ALA A 133 -6.09 20.95 7.13
N ILE A 134 -6.19 20.02 8.09
CA ILE A 134 -7.37 19.86 8.96
C ILE A 134 -7.41 20.94 10.07
N GLY A 135 -6.34 21.72 10.26
CA GLY A 135 -6.32 22.86 11.18
C GLY A 135 -6.53 22.51 12.66
N SER A 136 -6.46 21.23 13.04
CA SER A 136 -6.83 20.74 14.37
C SER A 136 -5.79 21.04 15.45
N GLY A 137 -4.58 21.50 15.09
CA GLY A 137 -3.45 21.69 16.01
C GLY A 137 -2.92 20.39 16.64
N ALA A 138 -3.59 19.25 16.41
CA ALA A 138 -3.23 17.93 16.91
C ALA A 138 -2.67 17.10 15.76
N CYS A 139 -1.37 16.77 15.84
CA CYS A 139 -0.72 15.86 14.91
C CYS A 139 -1.27 14.44 15.13
N ALA A 140 -2.03 13.93 14.17
CA ALA A 140 -2.53 12.55 14.21
C ALA A 140 -1.40 11.52 14.06
N GLY A 141 -0.26 11.91 13.48
CA GLY A 141 0.87 11.00 13.20
C GLY A 141 0.62 10.05 12.03
N GLU A 142 -0.49 10.24 11.31
CA GLU A 142 -0.99 9.37 10.25
C GLU A 142 -0.97 10.06 8.88
N CYS A 143 -0.27 11.20 8.79
CA CYS A 143 -0.09 11.94 7.55
C CYS A 143 1.25 11.62 6.90
N ASN A 144 1.36 11.91 5.60
CA ASN A 144 2.63 11.86 4.89
C ASN A 144 3.73 12.68 5.59
N ARG A 145 3.41 13.66 6.45
CA ARG A 145 4.43 14.43 7.17
C ARG A 145 5.16 13.65 8.27
N CYS A 146 4.56 12.56 8.76
CA CYS A 146 4.98 11.88 9.99
C CYS A 146 5.75 10.57 9.75
N TRP A 147 6.33 10.36 8.56
CA TRP A 147 7.14 9.18 8.25
C TRP A 147 8.45 9.05 9.06
N VAL A 148 8.81 10.06 9.86
CA VAL A 148 9.87 10.00 10.88
C VAL A 148 9.27 9.45 12.19
N ARG A 149 8.96 8.16 12.21
CA ARG A 149 8.89 7.38 13.45
C ARG A 149 9.87 6.22 13.39
#